data_AF-A0A349P1D9-F1
#
_entry.id   AF-A0A349P1D9-F1
#
_cell.length_a   1.000
_cell.length_b   1.000
_cell.length_c   1.000
_cell.angle_alpha   90.00
_cell.angle_beta   90.00
_cell.angle_gamma   90.00
#
_symmetry.space_group_name_H-M   'P 1'
#
loop_
_entity.id
_entity.type
_entity.pdbx_description
1 polymer ?
#
loop_
_entity_poly.entity_id
_entity_poly.type
_entity_poly.pdbx_seq_one_letter_code
_entity_poly.pdbx_strand_id
1 'polypeptide(L)'
;MNENISTDGSPKKNNIVKYAPIVFSVVVFVVLFTAIFLNMKPARTALETKLDPQEELMLQEQIAPLIKAGDMKACDQVQNDMYKKVCINNIALQKAEETKDISFCQYLDNELISRESCERQVISQKSIEREDRSICRETQNETLQKECEGSYFFGLAQKKQDPKLCDQDTDTTQANQCWNVYHTQSMMNPTSDGKPQPLNCALLRGDDAKADCATIAPAIKRGDTQKLAEACQAKKSDVFNMVCMMALQQGGVPGVDRVTQAP
;
A
#
# COMPACT_ATOMS: atom_id res chain seq x y z
N MET A 1 73.91 -19.41 -6.41
CA MET A 1 74.32 -18.55 -7.55
C MET A 1 74.10 -19.34 -8.82
N ASN A 2 73.04 -19.05 -9.56
CA ASN A 2 73.11 -18.81 -11.00
C ASN A 2 71.73 -18.47 -11.53
N GLU A 3 71.77 -17.40 -12.33
CA GLU A 3 70.71 -16.75 -13.05
C GLU A 3 70.09 -17.68 -14.09
N ASN A 4 68.83 -17.43 -14.44
CA ASN A 4 68.36 -17.51 -15.81
C ASN A 4 67.10 -16.66 -15.97
N ILE A 5 67.32 -15.44 -16.46
CA ILE A 5 66.29 -14.51 -16.93
C ILE A 5 65.99 -14.89 -18.38
N SER A 6 64.77 -15.32 -18.65
CA SER A 6 64.26 -15.56 -20.00
C SER A 6 63.26 -14.46 -20.35
N THR A 7 63.65 -13.58 -21.27
CA THR A 7 62.80 -12.53 -21.84
C THR A 7 62.22 -13.00 -23.16
N ASP A 8 60.97 -13.43 -23.15
CA ASP A 8 60.21 -13.71 -24.38
C ASP A 8 59.42 -12.46 -24.80
N GLY A 9 59.87 -11.85 -25.89
CA GLY A 9 59.29 -10.67 -26.50
C GLY A 9 58.27 -11.05 -27.57
N SER A 10 57.02 -11.29 -27.15
CA SER A 10 55.91 -11.46 -28.09
C SER A 10 55.27 -10.11 -28.49
N PRO A 11 55.04 -9.85 -29.80
CA PRO A 11 54.48 -8.59 -30.28
C PRO A 11 53.03 -8.41 -29.83
N LYS A 12 52.77 -7.32 -29.09
CA LYS A 12 51.44 -6.91 -28.64
C LYS A 12 50.52 -6.67 -29.85
N LYS A 13 49.64 -7.63 -30.15
CA LYS A 13 48.52 -7.43 -31.08
C LYS A 13 47.64 -6.29 -30.56
N ASN A 14 47.49 -5.24 -31.35
CA ASN A 14 46.69 -4.06 -31.04
C ASN A 14 45.23 -4.46 -30.79
N ASN A 15 44.83 -4.53 -29.51
CA ASN A 15 43.48 -4.90 -29.05
C ASN A 15 42.40 -3.84 -29.34
N ILE A 16 42.68 -2.87 -30.22
CA ILE A 16 41.81 -1.71 -30.48
C ILE A 16 40.43 -2.15 -31.02
N VAL A 17 40.36 -3.25 -31.78
CA VAL A 17 39.11 -3.76 -32.35
C VAL A 17 38.19 -4.40 -31.29
N LYS A 18 38.71 -4.88 -30.17
CA LYS A 18 37.90 -5.56 -29.14
C LYS A 18 37.07 -4.61 -28.27
N TYR A 19 37.50 -3.35 -28.15
CA TYR A 19 36.85 -2.39 -27.24
C TYR A 19 35.83 -1.47 -27.92
N ALA A 20 35.80 -1.43 -29.26
CA ALA A 20 34.86 -0.63 -30.05
C ALA A 20 33.36 -0.85 -29.67
N PRO A 21 32.85 -2.09 -29.49
CA PRO A 21 31.44 -2.28 -29.12
C PRO A 21 31.12 -1.84 -27.68
N ILE A 22 32.08 -1.94 -26.76
CA ILE A 22 31.91 -1.54 -25.36
C ILE A 22 31.80 -0.01 -25.27
N VAL A 23 32.67 0.71 -25.99
CA VAL A 23 32.66 2.18 -26.02
C VAL A 23 31.34 2.69 -26.61
N PHE A 24 30.84 2.06 -27.69
CA PHE A 24 29.56 2.46 -28.30
C PHE A 24 28.38 2.26 -27.34
N SER A 25 28.33 1.14 -26.61
CA SER A 25 27.26 0.88 -25.63
C SER A 25 27.24 1.90 -24.50
N VAL A 26 28.41 2.33 -24.00
CA VAL A 26 28.50 3.34 -22.94
C VAL A 26 28.02 4.70 -23.45
N VAL A 27 28.40 5.10 -24.66
CA VAL A 27 27.97 6.38 -25.24
C VAL A 27 26.45 6.42 -25.44
N VAL A 28 25.83 5.35 -25.94
CA VAL A 28 24.37 5.27 -26.10
C VAL A 28 23.65 5.37 -24.75
N PHE A 29 24.16 4.70 -23.71
CA PHE A 29 23.60 4.80 -22.36
C PHE A 29 23.68 6.22 -21.79
N VAL A 30 24.82 6.90 -21.95
CA VAL A 30 25.01 8.28 -21.48
C VAL A 30 24.07 9.25 -22.20
N VAL A 31 23.90 9.10 -23.52
CA VAL A 31 22.99 9.94 -24.32
C VAL A 31 21.53 9.70 -23.91
N LEU A 32 21.12 8.44 -23.73
CA LEU A 32 19.77 8.12 -23.25
C LEU A 32 19.52 8.65 -21.84
N PHE A 33 20.48 8.47 -20.93
CA PHE A 33 20.36 8.95 -19.56
C PHE A 33 20.27 10.48 -19.51
N THR A 34 21.12 11.20 -20.26
CA THR A 34 21.05 12.66 -20.35
C THR A 34 19.75 13.15 -21.00
N ALA A 35 19.25 12.48 -22.05
CA ALA A 35 17.96 12.81 -22.65
C ALA A 35 16.78 12.59 -21.69
N ILE A 36 16.83 11.57 -20.83
CA ILE A 36 15.84 11.35 -19.76
C ILE A 36 15.93 12.46 -18.72
N PHE A 37 17.13 12.77 -18.21
CA PHE A 37 17.33 13.82 -17.21
C PHE A 37 16.95 15.22 -17.70
N LEU A 38 17.15 15.53 -18.98
CA LEU A 38 16.75 16.82 -19.56
C LEU A 38 15.24 16.92 -19.83
N ASN A 39 14.55 15.78 -19.99
CA ASN A 39 13.08 15.74 -20.15
C ASN A 39 12.33 15.59 -18.81
N MET A 40 13.02 15.26 -17.72
CA MET A 40 12.47 15.45 -16.39
C MET A 40 12.34 16.95 -16.16
N LYS A 41 11.12 17.48 -16.41
CA LYS A 41 10.75 18.84 -16.02
C LYS A 41 11.28 19.06 -14.60
N PRO A 42 12.04 20.14 -14.33
CA PRO A 42 12.52 20.41 -12.98
C PRO A 42 11.32 20.27 -12.06
N ALA A 43 11.39 19.31 -11.13
CA ALA A 43 10.39 19.14 -10.09
C ALA A 43 10.19 20.54 -9.54
N ARG A 44 8.98 21.10 -9.73
CA ARG A 44 8.69 22.48 -9.38
C ARG A 44 9.15 22.63 -7.94
N THR A 45 10.27 23.30 -7.74
CA THR A 45 10.57 24.06 -6.54
C THR A 45 9.54 25.17 -6.55
N ALA A 46 8.28 24.80 -6.29
CA ALA A 46 7.34 25.69 -5.67
C ALA A 46 8.11 26.14 -4.44
N LEU A 47 8.55 27.38 -4.49
CA LEU A 47 9.13 28.08 -3.38
C LEU A 47 8.05 28.01 -2.29
N GLU A 48 8.10 26.97 -1.46
CA GLU A 48 7.36 26.93 -0.21
C GLU A 48 7.93 28.10 0.59
N THR A 49 7.37 29.28 0.36
CA THR A 49 7.48 30.39 1.28
C THR A 49 6.91 29.84 2.57
N LYS A 50 7.82 29.37 3.42
CA LYS A 50 7.51 28.88 4.75
C LYS A 50 6.71 29.98 5.42
N LEU A 51 5.41 29.75 5.62
CA LEU A 51 4.55 30.70 6.30
C LEU A 51 5.08 30.91 7.71
N ASP A 52 4.88 32.12 8.23
CA ASP A 52 5.07 32.35 9.64
C ASP A 52 4.06 31.49 10.43
N PRO A 53 4.46 30.80 11.52
CA PRO A 53 3.55 29.95 12.29
C PRO A 53 2.28 30.67 12.77
N GLN A 54 2.33 31.98 13.03
CA GLN A 54 1.16 32.78 13.41
C GLN A 54 0.17 32.92 12.25
N GLU A 55 0.69 33.16 11.03
CA GLU A 55 -0.12 33.24 9.80
C GLU A 55 -0.75 31.89 9.47
N GLU A 56 0.01 30.81 9.63
CA GLU A 56 -0.46 29.45 9.46
C GLU A 56 -1.65 29.14 10.39
N LEU A 57 -1.53 29.47 11.68
CA LEU A 57 -2.59 29.28 12.66
C LEU A 57 -3.86 30.08 12.31
N MET A 58 -3.70 31.34 11.87
CA MET A 58 -4.84 32.16 11.46
C MET A 58 -5.56 31.57 10.24
N LEU A 59 -4.82 31.03 9.27
CA LEU A 59 -5.42 30.36 8.11
C LEU A 59 -6.15 29.09 8.53
N GLN A 60 -5.60 28.28 9.45
CA GLN A 60 -6.28 27.11 10.00
C GLN A 60 -7.59 27.47 10.72
N GLU A 61 -7.58 28.50 11.56
CA GLU A 61 -8.76 29.02 12.25
C GLU A 61 -9.82 29.56 11.26
N GLN A 62 -9.38 30.16 10.15
CA GLN A 62 -10.27 30.64 9.09
C GLN A 62 -10.95 29.49 8.33
N ILE A 63 -10.23 28.43 7.96
CA ILE A 63 -10.78 27.34 7.14
C ILE A 63 -11.62 26.34 7.92
N ALA A 64 -11.34 26.13 9.22
CA ALA A 64 -12.06 25.18 10.05
C ALA A 64 -13.60 25.34 10.04
N PRO A 65 -14.18 26.55 10.22
CA PRO A 65 -15.63 26.72 10.15
C PRO A 65 -16.18 26.49 8.74
N LEU A 66 -15.42 26.78 7.68
CA LEU A 66 -15.82 26.54 6.29
C LEU A 66 -15.93 25.04 6.00
N ILE A 67 -14.92 24.27 6.44
CA ILE A 67 -14.93 22.80 6.32
C ILE A 67 -16.13 22.23 7.07
N LYS A 68 -16.34 22.66 8.32
CA LYS A 68 -17.47 22.22 9.13
C LYS A 68 -18.83 22.56 8.51
N ALA A 69 -18.95 23.71 7.83
CA ALA A 69 -20.17 24.10 7.14
C ALA A 69 -20.39 23.31 5.83
N GLY A 70 -19.33 22.75 5.26
CA GLY A 70 -19.39 21.98 4.02
C GLY A 70 -19.70 22.82 2.77
N ASP A 71 -19.44 24.13 2.81
CA ASP A 71 -19.63 25.05 1.68
C ASP A 71 -18.33 25.22 0.89
N MET A 72 -18.18 24.44 -0.19
CA MET A 72 -17.00 24.52 -1.06
C MET A 72 -16.83 25.90 -1.71
N LYS A 73 -17.93 26.62 -1.98
CA LYS A 73 -17.84 27.95 -2.62
C LYS A 73 -17.28 28.98 -1.66
N ALA A 74 -17.53 28.83 -0.35
CA ALA A 74 -16.94 29.72 0.64
C ALA A 74 -15.40 29.58 0.69
N CYS A 75 -14.83 28.43 0.33
CA CYS A 75 -13.38 28.26 0.21
C CYS A 75 -12.76 29.19 -0.87
N ASP A 76 -13.53 29.72 -1.82
CA ASP A 76 -13.02 30.68 -2.81
C ASP A 76 -12.60 32.02 -2.19
N GLN A 77 -13.01 32.29 -0.96
CA GLN A 77 -12.63 33.50 -0.22
C GLN A 77 -11.27 33.39 0.48
N VAL A 78 -10.70 32.17 0.56
CA VAL A 78 -9.39 31.92 1.15
C VAL A 78 -8.30 32.39 0.18
N GLN A 79 -7.51 33.39 0.61
CA GLN A 79 -6.51 34.04 -0.25
C GLN A 79 -5.28 33.16 -0.53
N ASN A 80 -4.94 32.29 0.42
CA ASN A 80 -3.81 31.39 0.28
C ASN A 80 -4.23 30.16 -0.55
N ASP A 81 -3.64 29.99 -1.73
CA ASP A 81 -3.98 28.92 -2.68
C ASP A 81 -3.87 27.50 -2.07
N MET A 82 -2.86 27.28 -1.22
CA MET A 82 -2.66 25.99 -0.57
C MET A 82 -3.78 25.70 0.43
N TYR A 83 -4.13 26.66 1.27
CA TYR A 83 -5.21 26.53 2.24
C TYR A 83 -6.60 26.45 1.58
N LYS A 84 -6.78 27.12 0.44
CA LYS A 84 -7.96 26.96 -0.41
C LYS A 84 -8.11 25.52 -0.91
N LYS A 85 -7.04 24.91 -1.42
CA LYS A 85 -7.02 23.49 -1.82
C LYS A 85 -7.35 22.57 -0.64
N VAL A 86 -6.73 22.78 0.53
CA VAL A 86 -7.04 22.03 1.76
C VAL A 86 -8.53 22.13 2.11
N CYS A 87 -9.10 23.34 2.07
CA CYS A 87 -10.53 23.58 2.34
C CYS A 87 -11.43 22.78 1.39
N ILE A 88 -11.22 22.89 0.08
CA ILE A 88 -12.02 22.19 -0.94
C ILE A 88 -11.87 20.68 -0.82
N ASN A 89 -10.64 20.17 -0.70
CA ASN A 89 -10.38 18.74 -0.63
C ASN A 89 -11.01 18.07 0.60
N ASN A 90 -10.94 18.70 1.77
CA ASN A 90 -11.56 18.16 2.98
C ASN A 90 -13.09 18.11 2.86
N ILE A 91 -13.73 19.18 2.36
CA ILE A 91 -15.18 19.19 2.16
C ILE A 91 -15.60 18.15 1.12
N ALA A 92 -14.87 18.04 0.02
CA ALA A 92 -15.12 17.06 -1.02
C ALA A 92 -15.03 15.62 -0.50
N LEU A 93 -13.96 15.29 0.24
CA LEU A 93 -13.79 13.97 0.83
C LEU A 93 -14.90 13.66 1.84
N GLN A 94 -15.18 14.58 2.77
CA GLN A 94 -16.25 14.42 3.76
C GLN A 94 -17.60 14.17 3.09
N LYS A 95 -17.96 14.97 2.08
CA LYS A 95 -19.22 14.76 1.34
C LYS A 95 -19.23 13.43 0.59
N ALA A 96 -18.12 13.04 -0.04
CA ALA A 96 -18.01 11.76 -0.72
C ALA A 96 -18.26 10.58 0.24
N GLU A 97 -17.69 10.64 1.45
CA GLU A 97 -17.83 9.62 2.49
C GLU A 97 -19.23 9.56 3.11
N GLU A 98 -19.83 10.73 3.42
CA GLU A 98 -21.15 10.84 4.03
C GLU A 98 -22.27 10.44 3.05
N THR A 99 -22.17 10.88 1.80
CA THR A 99 -23.23 10.67 0.79
C THR A 99 -23.03 9.41 -0.04
N LYS A 100 -21.83 8.81 0.02
CA LYS A 100 -21.39 7.72 -0.86
C LYS A 100 -21.54 8.08 -2.34
N ASP A 101 -21.17 9.32 -2.69
CA ASP A 101 -21.22 9.83 -4.06
C ASP A 101 -19.81 10.14 -4.58
N ILE A 102 -19.39 9.37 -5.58
CA ILE A 102 -18.08 9.51 -6.21
C ILE A 102 -17.93 10.83 -6.98
N SER A 103 -19.03 11.51 -7.32
CA SER A 103 -18.93 12.79 -8.02
C SER A 103 -18.19 13.83 -7.19
N PHE A 104 -18.23 13.72 -5.85
CA PHE A 104 -17.46 14.59 -4.97
C PHE A 104 -15.96 14.35 -5.08
N CYS A 105 -15.51 13.15 -5.42
CA CYS A 105 -14.08 12.89 -5.64
C CYS A 105 -13.52 13.72 -6.80
N GLN A 106 -14.34 14.14 -7.77
CA GLN A 106 -13.88 14.95 -8.92
C GLN A 106 -13.38 16.35 -8.52
N TYR A 107 -13.76 16.85 -7.34
CA TYR A 107 -13.30 18.14 -6.82
C TYR A 107 -11.89 18.08 -6.23
N LEU A 108 -11.32 16.89 -6.03
CA LEU A 108 -9.96 16.74 -5.51
C LEU A 108 -8.91 17.19 -6.52
N ASP A 109 -7.83 17.79 -6.04
CA ASP A 109 -6.75 18.33 -6.86
C ASP A 109 -5.71 17.30 -7.34
N ASN A 110 -5.77 16.05 -6.85
CA ASN A 110 -4.77 14.99 -7.07
C ASN A 110 -3.36 15.31 -6.50
N GLU A 111 -3.19 16.38 -5.74
CA GLU A 111 -1.89 16.72 -5.13
C GLU A 111 -1.87 16.30 -3.66
N LEU A 112 -2.90 16.68 -2.89
CA LEU A 112 -3.03 16.33 -1.48
C LEU A 112 -3.67 14.95 -1.29
N ILE A 113 -4.70 14.66 -2.09
CA ILE A 113 -5.48 13.43 -2.01
C ILE A 113 -5.76 12.96 -3.44
N SER A 114 -5.43 11.71 -3.73
CA SER A 114 -5.71 11.11 -5.02
C SER A 114 -7.21 10.89 -5.22
N ARG A 115 -7.73 11.32 -6.38
CA ARG A 115 -9.10 11.01 -6.82
C ARG A 115 -9.37 9.52 -6.83
N GLU A 116 -8.40 8.72 -7.29
CA GLU A 116 -8.54 7.26 -7.33
C GLU A 116 -8.67 6.66 -5.93
N SER A 117 -7.96 7.21 -4.94
CA SER A 117 -8.08 6.77 -3.54
C SER A 117 -9.47 7.08 -2.98
N CYS A 118 -9.99 8.28 -3.25
CA CYS A 118 -11.35 8.67 -2.86
C CYS A 118 -12.40 7.77 -3.52
N GLU A 119 -12.33 7.59 -4.85
CA GLU A 119 -13.26 6.75 -5.59
C GLU A 119 -13.25 5.31 -5.07
N ARG A 120 -12.06 4.72 -4.91
CA ARG A 120 -11.86 3.36 -4.36
C ARG A 120 -12.56 3.20 -3.02
N GLN A 121 -12.37 4.14 -2.10
CA GLN A 121 -12.97 4.09 -0.76
C GLN A 121 -14.50 4.17 -0.84
N VAL A 122 -15.02 5.13 -1.61
CA VAL A 122 -16.47 5.37 -1.73
C VAL A 122 -17.19 4.17 -2.36
N ILE A 123 -16.73 3.69 -3.53
CA ILE A 123 -17.40 2.57 -4.23
C ILE A 123 -17.32 1.28 -3.42
N SER A 124 -16.19 1.00 -2.76
CA SER A 124 -16.01 -0.22 -1.97
C SER A 124 -16.97 -0.22 -0.77
N GLN A 125 -16.99 0.86 0.02
CA GLN A 125 -17.91 0.99 1.15
C GLN A 125 -19.37 0.92 0.71
N LYS A 126 -19.74 1.68 -0.33
CA LYS A 126 -21.11 1.74 -0.85
C LYS A 126 -21.59 0.37 -1.35
N SER A 127 -20.73 -0.38 -2.05
CA SER A 127 -21.06 -1.72 -2.56
C SER A 127 -21.34 -2.71 -1.41
N ILE A 128 -20.54 -2.68 -0.34
CA ILE A 128 -20.71 -3.55 0.84
C ILE A 128 -21.93 -3.14 1.68
N GLU A 129 -22.14 -1.84 1.89
CA GLU A 129 -23.27 -1.31 2.65
C GLU A 129 -24.60 -1.65 1.99
N ARG A 130 -24.71 -1.43 0.67
CA ARG A 130 -25.90 -1.72 -0.13
C ARG A 130 -25.99 -3.17 -0.61
N GLU A 131 -24.95 -3.97 -0.35
CA GLU A 131 -24.85 -5.36 -0.78
C GLU A 131 -25.03 -5.52 -2.29
N ASP A 132 -24.56 -4.55 -3.07
CA ASP A 132 -24.74 -4.48 -4.51
C ASP A 132 -23.38 -4.35 -5.21
N ARG A 133 -22.95 -5.44 -5.84
CA ARG A 133 -21.68 -5.51 -6.60
C ARG A 133 -21.71 -4.59 -7.83
N SER A 134 -22.88 -4.29 -8.39
CA SER A 134 -22.97 -3.46 -9.60
C SER A 134 -22.48 -2.03 -9.38
N ILE A 135 -22.45 -1.57 -8.13
CA ILE A 135 -21.91 -0.27 -7.70
C ILE A 135 -20.43 -0.11 -8.06
N CYS A 136 -19.67 -1.20 -8.14
CA CYS A 136 -18.27 -1.14 -8.59
C CYS A 136 -18.13 -0.56 -10.00
N ARG A 137 -19.20 -0.54 -10.81
CA ARG A 137 -19.24 0.02 -12.17
C ARG A 137 -19.55 1.52 -12.20
N GLU A 138 -19.75 2.17 -11.05
CA GLU A 138 -19.95 3.62 -11.00
C GLU A 138 -18.68 4.39 -11.38
N THR A 139 -17.48 3.87 -11.08
CA THR A 139 -16.21 4.45 -11.56
C THR A 139 -15.92 4.05 -13.01
N GLN A 140 -15.31 4.96 -13.77
CA GLN A 140 -14.83 4.70 -15.13
C GLN A 140 -13.43 4.04 -15.16
N ASN A 141 -12.76 3.95 -14.01
CA ASN A 141 -11.41 3.37 -13.92
C ASN A 141 -11.51 1.84 -13.80
N GLU A 142 -11.18 1.10 -14.86
CA GLU A 142 -11.26 -0.37 -14.91
C GLU A 142 -10.44 -1.07 -13.81
N THR A 143 -9.32 -0.49 -13.39
CA THR A 143 -8.51 -1.02 -12.29
C THR A 143 -9.29 -0.94 -10.98
N LEU A 144 -9.90 0.21 -10.68
CA LEU A 144 -10.73 0.39 -9.49
C LEU A 144 -12.00 -0.48 -9.53
N GLN A 145 -12.59 -0.69 -10.72
CA GLN A 145 -13.71 -1.63 -10.87
C GLN A 145 -13.31 -3.03 -10.42
N LYS A 146 -12.18 -3.55 -10.92
CA LYS A 146 -11.68 -4.89 -10.56
C LYS A 146 -11.34 -5.01 -9.08
N GLU A 147 -10.66 -4.00 -8.51
CA GLU A 147 -10.34 -3.96 -7.08
C GLU A 147 -11.60 -3.92 -6.19
N CYS A 148 -12.60 -3.13 -6.58
CA CYS A 148 -13.90 -3.09 -5.89
C CYS A 148 -14.59 -4.45 -5.97
N GLU A 149 -14.65 -5.06 -7.15
CA GLU A 149 -15.28 -6.37 -7.32
C GLU A 149 -14.59 -7.46 -6.50
N GLY A 150 -13.25 -7.49 -6.48
CA GLY A 150 -12.48 -8.46 -5.69
C GLY A 150 -12.57 -8.23 -4.17
N SER A 151 -12.75 -6.98 -3.73
CA SER A 151 -12.93 -6.67 -2.31
C SER A 151 -14.37 -6.79 -1.83
N TYR A 152 -15.35 -6.79 -2.73
CA TYR A 152 -16.79 -6.87 -2.41
C TYR A 152 -17.14 -8.10 -1.58
N PHE A 153 -16.75 -9.30 -2.04
CA PHE A 153 -17.09 -10.54 -1.33
C PHE A 153 -16.41 -10.63 0.03
N PHE A 154 -15.17 -10.15 0.14
CA PHE A 154 -14.45 -10.10 1.41
C PHE A 154 -15.12 -9.15 2.41
N GLY A 155 -15.47 -7.94 1.97
CA GLY A 155 -16.20 -6.98 2.80
C GLY A 155 -17.58 -7.48 3.22
N LEU A 156 -18.30 -8.13 2.30
CA LEU A 156 -19.60 -8.73 2.60
C LEU A 156 -19.48 -9.92 3.56
N ALA A 157 -18.47 -10.77 3.39
CA ALA A 157 -18.13 -11.87 4.30
C ALA A 157 -17.88 -11.35 5.72
N GLN A 158 -17.08 -10.29 5.88
CA GLN A 158 -16.86 -9.65 7.17
C GLN A 158 -18.15 -9.06 7.76
N LYS A 159 -18.91 -8.30 6.98
CA LYS A 159 -20.16 -7.67 7.40
C LYS A 159 -21.18 -8.69 7.93
N LYS A 160 -21.30 -9.82 7.24
CA LYS A 160 -22.26 -10.89 7.57
C LYS A 160 -21.69 -11.99 8.46
N GLN A 161 -20.40 -11.92 8.77
CA GLN A 161 -19.65 -12.98 9.48
C GLN A 161 -19.80 -14.36 8.81
N ASP A 162 -19.84 -14.39 7.48
CA ASP A 162 -20.02 -15.61 6.69
C ASP A 162 -18.91 -15.77 5.63
N PRO A 163 -17.88 -16.61 5.89
CA PRO A 163 -16.80 -16.84 4.93
C PRO A 163 -17.27 -17.51 3.65
N LYS A 164 -18.43 -18.17 3.63
CA LYS A 164 -18.96 -18.83 2.42
C LYS A 164 -19.34 -17.82 1.34
N LEU A 165 -19.49 -16.54 1.69
CA LEU A 165 -19.68 -15.48 0.71
C LEU A 165 -18.47 -15.32 -0.22
N CYS A 166 -17.27 -15.72 0.21
CA CYS A 166 -16.09 -15.79 -0.67
C CYS A 166 -16.23 -16.82 -1.80
N ASP A 167 -17.08 -17.84 -1.64
CA ASP A 167 -17.31 -18.87 -2.68
C ASP A 167 -18.15 -18.35 -3.86
N GLN A 168 -18.72 -17.15 -3.73
CA GLN A 168 -19.49 -16.50 -4.79
C GLN A 168 -18.62 -15.75 -5.80
N ASP A 169 -17.32 -15.60 -5.52
CA ASP A 169 -16.38 -15.06 -6.49
C ASP A 169 -16.09 -16.09 -7.59
N THR A 170 -16.22 -15.65 -8.84
CA THR A 170 -15.96 -16.50 -10.02
C THR A 170 -14.46 -16.71 -10.26
N ASP A 171 -13.60 -15.85 -9.72
CA ASP A 171 -12.15 -16.02 -9.75
C ASP A 171 -11.71 -16.84 -8.55
N THR A 172 -11.29 -18.09 -8.78
CA THR A 172 -10.83 -19.01 -7.73
C THR A 172 -9.66 -18.45 -6.91
N THR A 173 -8.79 -17.64 -7.52
CA THR A 173 -7.65 -17.03 -6.81
C THR A 173 -8.16 -15.98 -5.82
N GLN A 174 -9.08 -15.12 -6.25
CA GLN A 174 -9.70 -14.10 -5.40
C GLN A 174 -10.61 -14.73 -4.33
N ALA A 175 -11.38 -15.76 -4.67
CA ALA A 175 -12.16 -16.54 -3.71
C ALA A 175 -11.28 -17.12 -2.59
N ASN A 176 -10.14 -17.71 -2.94
CA ASN A 176 -9.17 -18.24 -1.98
C ASN A 176 -8.53 -17.13 -1.14
N GLN A 177 -8.19 -15.99 -1.76
CA GLN A 177 -7.64 -14.84 -1.05
C GLN A 177 -8.66 -14.27 -0.04
N CYS A 178 -9.91 -14.03 -0.47
CA CYS A 178 -11.02 -13.62 0.39
C CYS A 178 -11.16 -14.56 1.59
N TRP A 179 -11.20 -15.87 1.34
CA TRP A 179 -11.34 -16.90 2.37
C TRP A 179 -10.16 -16.89 3.36
N ASN A 180 -8.93 -16.84 2.83
CA ASN A 180 -7.72 -16.85 3.65
C ASN A 180 -7.59 -15.60 4.51
N VAL A 181 -7.85 -14.42 3.95
CA VAL A 181 -7.80 -13.15 4.68
C VAL A 181 -8.87 -13.14 5.77
N TYR A 182 -10.11 -13.56 5.47
CA TYR A 182 -11.19 -13.65 6.46
C TYR A 182 -10.78 -14.50 7.67
N HIS A 183 -10.32 -15.72 7.41
CA HIS A 183 -9.92 -16.64 8.48
C HIS A 183 -8.69 -16.13 9.25
N THR A 184 -7.70 -15.59 8.55
CA THR A 184 -6.50 -15.06 9.21
C THR A 184 -6.82 -13.86 10.09
N GLN A 185 -7.65 -12.93 9.62
CA GLN A 185 -8.11 -11.78 10.41
C GLN A 185 -8.92 -12.22 11.63
N SER A 186 -9.80 -13.22 11.49
CA SER A 186 -10.56 -13.77 12.62
C SER A 186 -9.67 -14.39 13.69
N MET A 187 -8.50 -14.94 13.31
CA MET A 187 -7.52 -15.51 14.24
C MET A 187 -6.67 -14.44 14.93
N MET A 188 -6.41 -13.31 14.25
CA MET A 188 -5.66 -12.18 14.80
C MET A 188 -6.49 -11.32 15.74
N ASN A 189 -7.82 -11.37 15.65
CA ASN A 189 -8.68 -10.71 16.62
C ASN A 189 -8.52 -11.38 17.99
N PRO A 190 -8.16 -10.62 19.05
CA PRO A 190 -8.00 -11.19 20.38
C PRO A 190 -9.33 -11.75 20.88
N THR A 191 -9.28 -12.86 21.63
CA THR A 191 -10.49 -13.37 22.29
C THR A 191 -10.91 -12.45 23.43
N SER A 192 -12.04 -12.75 24.08
CA SER A 192 -12.51 -12.02 25.26
C SER A 192 -11.49 -11.97 26.41
N ASP A 193 -10.52 -12.89 26.44
CA ASP A 193 -9.43 -12.89 27.42
C ASP A 193 -8.17 -12.11 26.96
N GLY A 194 -8.23 -11.43 25.82
CA GLY A 194 -7.15 -10.65 25.26
C GLY A 194 -6.06 -11.46 24.55
N LYS A 195 -6.17 -12.80 24.47
CA LYS A 195 -5.18 -13.64 23.80
C LYS A 195 -5.47 -13.80 22.30
N PRO A 196 -4.44 -13.86 21.44
CA PRO A 196 -4.63 -14.23 20.04
C PRO A 196 -5.14 -15.67 19.93
N GLN A 197 -5.97 -15.95 18.92
CA GLN A 197 -6.41 -17.32 18.67
C GLN A 197 -5.27 -18.12 18.02
N PRO A 198 -5.18 -19.44 18.28
CA PRO A 198 -4.22 -20.28 17.58
C PRO A 198 -4.56 -20.29 16.08
N LEU A 199 -3.55 -20.07 15.24
CA LEU A 199 -3.71 -20.18 13.79
C LEU A 199 -4.16 -21.60 13.41
N ASN A 200 -5.32 -21.71 12.76
CA ASN A 200 -5.83 -22.98 12.24
C ASN A 200 -5.58 -23.08 10.73
N CYS A 201 -4.40 -23.61 10.37
CA CYS A 201 -3.97 -23.73 8.97
C CYS A 201 -4.87 -24.64 8.11
N ALA A 202 -5.66 -25.53 8.73
CA ALA A 202 -6.58 -26.40 8.00
C ALA A 202 -7.76 -25.63 7.39
N LEU A 203 -8.07 -24.44 7.92
CA LEU A 203 -9.12 -23.57 7.37
C LEU A 203 -8.63 -22.79 6.15
N LEU A 204 -7.34 -22.74 5.86
CA LEU A 204 -6.83 -21.99 4.71
C LEU A 204 -6.95 -22.79 3.41
N ARG A 205 -7.05 -22.07 2.29
CA ARG A 205 -7.13 -22.60 0.93
C ARG A 205 -5.86 -22.27 0.14
N GLY A 206 -5.48 -23.17 -0.78
CA GLY A 206 -4.23 -23.08 -1.52
C GLY A 206 -3.03 -23.62 -0.73
N ASP A 207 -2.11 -24.26 -1.45
CA ASP A 207 -0.98 -24.95 -0.83
C ASP A 207 0.04 -23.98 -0.23
N ASP A 208 0.31 -22.86 -0.90
CA ASP A 208 1.24 -21.84 -0.41
C ASP A 208 0.76 -21.23 0.92
N ALA A 209 -0.53 -20.87 1.04
CA ALA A 209 -1.07 -20.32 2.28
C ALA A 209 -1.03 -21.34 3.43
N LYS A 210 -1.32 -22.61 3.16
CA LYS A 210 -1.23 -23.68 4.16
C LYS A 210 0.22 -23.91 4.61
N ALA A 211 1.16 -23.97 3.67
CA ALA A 211 2.59 -24.14 3.96
C ALA A 211 3.14 -22.94 4.76
N ASP A 212 2.74 -21.72 4.37
CA ASP A 212 3.16 -20.51 5.04
C ASP A 212 2.64 -20.43 6.48
N CYS A 213 1.37 -20.78 6.66
CA CYS A 213 0.75 -20.91 7.98
C CYS A 213 1.46 -21.93 8.85
N ALA A 214 1.74 -23.13 8.33
CA ALA A 214 2.41 -24.19 9.07
C ALA A 214 3.80 -23.77 9.57
N THR A 215 4.48 -22.90 8.80
CA THR A 215 5.80 -22.37 9.16
C THR A 215 5.69 -21.26 10.22
N ILE A 216 4.70 -20.37 10.13
CA ILE A 216 4.56 -19.20 11.00
C ILE A 216 3.87 -19.54 12.33
N ALA A 217 2.86 -20.42 12.31
CA ALA A 217 2.03 -20.72 13.47
C ALA A 217 2.82 -21.13 14.73
N PRO A 218 3.90 -21.93 14.65
CA PRO A 218 4.72 -22.25 15.82
C PRO A 218 5.44 -21.04 16.42
N ALA A 219 5.89 -20.08 15.60
CA ALA A 219 6.55 -18.87 16.08
C ALA A 219 5.56 -17.94 16.78
N ILE A 220 4.38 -17.73 16.17
CA ILE A 220 3.28 -16.94 16.77
C ILE A 220 2.84 -17.56 18.10
N LYS A 221 2.62 -18.88 18.14
CA LYS A 221 2.20 -19.58 19.36
C LYS A 221 3.20 -19.42 20.53
N ARG A 222 4.49 -19.24 20.22
CA ARG A 222 5.56 -19.10 21.22
C ARG A 222 5.90 -17.64 21.57
N GLY A 223 5.39 -16.66 20.83
CA GLY A 223 5.89 -15.28 20.94
C GLY A 223 7.33 -15.10 20.47
N ASP A 224 7.82 -15.99 19.60
CA ASP A 224 9.21 -15.98 19.17
C ASP A 224 9.37 -15.01 17.99
N THR A 225 9.61 -13.73 18.30
CA THR A 225 9.69 -12.65 17.30
C THR A 225 10.86 -12.83 16.33
N GLN A 226 11.97 -13.41 16.79
CA GLN A 226 13.11 -13.73 15.92
C GLN A 226 12.74 -14.83 14.92
N LYS A 227 12.21 -15.97 15.38
CA LYS A 227 11.78 -17.03 14.46
C LYS A 227 10.63 -16.60 13.56
N LEU A 228 9.78 -15.69 14.03
CA LEU A 228 8.75 -15.09 13.20
C LEU A 228 9.37 -14.27 12.07
N ALA A 229 10.34 -13.41 12.35
CA ALA A 229 11.05 -12.64 11.32
C ALA A 229 11.76 -13.54 10.30
N GLU A 230 12.43 -14.60 10.75
CA GLU A 230 13.06 -15.60 9.88
C GLU A 230 12.02 -16.31 9.00
N ALA A 231 10.91 -16.76 9.59
CA ALA A 231 9.82 -17.37 8.84
C ALA A 231 9.25 -16.40 7.80
N CYS A 232 9.12 -15.12 8.14
CA CYS A 232 8.56 -14.09 7.28
C CYS A 232 9.38 -13.80 6.01
N GLN A 233 10.69 -14.07 6.00
CA GLN A 233 11.53 -13.88 4.81
C GLN A 233 11.30 -14.94 3.73
N ALA A 234 10.75 -16.10 4.10
CA ALA A 234 10.57 -17.25 3.19
C ALA A 234 9.13 -17.37 2.65
N LYS A 235 8.28 -16.34 2.83
CA LYS A 235 6.85 -16.40 2.51
C LYS A 235 6.55 -16.27 1.02
N LYS A 236 5.47 -16.92 0.58
CA LYS A 236 5.01 -16.91 -0.80
C LYS A 236 3.59 -16.37 -0.97
N SER A 237 2.75 -16.53 0.04
CA SER A 237 1.35 -16.11 -0.01
C SER A 237 1.15 -14.67 0.47
N ASP A 238 0.31 -13.93 -0.24
CA ASP A 238 0.03 -12.52 0.06
C ASP A 238 -0.56 -12.31 1.47
N VAL A 239 -1.40 -13.24 1.91
CA VAL A 239 -2.02 -13.17 3.25
C VAL A 239 -0.96 -13.19 4.36
N PHE A 240 0.08 -14.01 4.25
CA PHE A 240 1.12 -14.10 5.27
C PHE A 240 2.19 -13.02 5.12
N ASN A 241 2.37 -12.45 3.92
CA ASN A 241 3.15 -11.22 3.76
C ASN A 241 2.54 -10.08 4.60
N MET A 242 1.21 -9.93 4.57
CA MET A 242 0.51 -8.93 5.38
C MET A 242 0.66 -9.21 6.88
N VAL A 243 0.42 -10.45 7.33
CA VAL A 243 0.59 -10.85 8.74
C VAL A 243 2.01 -10.53 9.25
N CYS A 244 3.01 -10.85 8.44
CA CYS A 244 4.41 -10.58 8.74
C CYS A 244 4.71 -9.10 8.89
N MET A 245 4.23 -8.26 7.97
CA MET A 245 4.41 -6.81 8.08
C MET A 245 3.79 -6.24 9.35
N MET A 246 2.56 -6.67 9.69
CA MET A 246 1.87 -6.19 10.89
C MET A 246 2.60 -6.61 12.18
N ALA A 247 3.03 -7.88 12.27
CA ALA A 247 3.71 -8.38 13.46
C ALA A 247 5.08 -7.71 13.68
N LEU A 248 5.82 -7.42 12.60
CA LEU A 248 7.12 -6.75 12.69
C LEU A 248 7.02 -5.27 13.05
N GLN A 249 6.00 -4.56 12.55
CA GLN A 249 5.78 -3.14 12.87
C GLN A 249 5.41 -2.92 14.35
N GLN A 250 4.73 -3.89 14.96
CA GLN A 250 4.26 -3.80 16.34
C GLN A 250 5.32 -4.26 17.36
N GLY A 251 6.52 -4.63 16.91
CA GLY A 251 7.59 -5.15 17.77
C GLY A 251 7.28 -6.52 18.37
N GLY A 252 6.31 -7.25 17.83
CA GLY A 252 5.84 -8.52 18.37
C GLY A 252 4.40 -8.85 17.94
N VAL A 253 3.93 -10.04 18.33
CA VAL A 253 2.54 -10.44 18.09
C VAL A 253 1.65 -9.83 19.19
N PRO A 254 0.55 -9.14 18.85
CA PRO A 254 -0.44 -8.67 19.83
C PRO A 254 -0.82 -9.75 20.84
N GLY A 255 -0.65 -9.43 22.13
CA GLY A 255 -1.07 -10.29 23.24
C GLY A 255 -0.03 -11.29 23.74
N VAL A 256 1.19 -11.32 23.19
CA VAL A 256 2.23 -12.25 23.69
C VAL A 256 3.25 -11.59 24.63
N ASP A 257 3.55 -10.30 24.49
CA ASP A 257 4.74 -9.68 25.12
C ASP A 257 4.49 -8.74 26.31
N ARG A 258 3.49 -8.98 27.17
CA ARG A 258 3.29 -8.14 28.38
C ARG A 258 3.49 -8.80 29.74
N VAL A 259 3.83 -10.09 29.80
CA VAL A 259 3.86 -10.81 31.09
C VAL A 259 5.26 -10.91 31.72
N THR A 260 6.35 -10.65 30.99
CA THR A 260 7.72 -10.96 31.48
C THR A 260 8.66 -9.77 31.64
N GLN A 261 8.19 -8.53 31.52
CA GLN A 261 8.93 -7.34 31.96
C GLN A 261 8.25 -6.71 33.18
N ALA A 262 8.19 -7.46 34.28
CA ALA A 262 8.11 -6.88 35.61
C ALA A 262 9.54 -6.83 36.18
N PRO A 263 9.95 -5.72 36.82
CA PRO A 263 11.31 -5.52 37.33
C PRO A 263 11.72 -6.52 38.42
#